data_AF-A0A815SIK7-F1
#
_entry.id   AF-A0A815SIK7-F1
#
_cell.length_a   1.000
_cell.length_b   1.000
_cell.length_c   1.000
_cell.angle_alpha   90.00
_cell.angle_beta   90.00
_cell.angle_gamma   90.00
#
_symmetry.space_group_name_H-M   'P 1'
#
loop_
_entity.id
_entity.type
_entity.pdbx_description
1 polymer ?
#
loop_
_entity_poly.entity_id
_entity_poly.type
_entity_poly.pdbx_seq_one_letter_code
_entity_poly.pdbx_strand_id
1 'polypeptide(L)'
;EWLKTRDSWYEGYNNFTPSTNNSLEATNRVIKDEHTFRERHSLSRFFIIANEIVNKWSKSRNQNQIDPILFSTEPTISLKKWTDAYHFAKSSKSVLQISSKTKGFTDYYIPAGEAENITNNEIQKYNRKKWTSFDQFKDLQFGIWKVTLSGNASQWKNGLCNCPSFFKEFICKHVIGMAIRLKFCKPPSSAKDIPLGGKRKRGQPRKATKALLVQ
;
A
#
# COMPACT_ATOMS: atom_id res chain seq x y z
N GLU A 1 30.81 -5.86 5.11
CA GLU A 1 31.26 -4.52 4.70
C GLU A 1 30.19 -3.74 3.93
N TRP A 2 29.60 -4.33 2.89
CA TRP A 2 28.59 -3.69 2.02
C TRP A 2 27.37 -3.05 2.74
N LEU A 3 26.77 -3.73 3.72
CA LEU A 3 25.63 -3.19 4.50
C LEU A 3 25.99 -1.98 5.39
N LYS A 4 27.29 -1.75 5.65
CA LYS A 4 27.78 -0.60 6.44
C LYS A 4 28.03 0.63 5.56
N THR A 5 28.19 0.45 4.25
CA THR A 5 28.48 1.53 3.29
C THR A 5 27.28 1.90 2.41
N ARG A 6 26.28 1.02 2.29
CA ARG A 6 25.04 1.28 1.55
C ARG A 6 23.82 0.88 2.38
N ASP A 7 22.90 1.82 2.59
CA ASP A 7 21.65 1.64 3.31
C ASP A 7 20.43 1.48 2.38
N SER A 8 20.66 1.43 1.05
CA SER A 8 19.63 1.39 0.01
C SER A 8 19.06 0.01 -0.30
N TRP A 9 19.27 -0.97 0.58
CA TRP A 9 18.95 -2.37 0.32
C TRP A 9 17.53 -2.78 0.73
N TYR A 10 16.82 -1.94 1.49
CA TYR A 10 15.46 -2.22 1.95
C TYR A 10 14.42 -1.37 1.20
N GLU A 11 13.23 -1.92 1.06
CA GLU A 11 12.11 -1.36 0.29
C GLU A 11 11.73 0.07 0.71
N GLY A 12 11.81 0.36 2.01
CA GLY A 12 11.50 1.68 2.56
C GLY A 12 12.58 2.76 2.37
N TYR A 13 13.70 2.43 1.71
CA TYR A 13 14.73 3.42 1.41
C TYR A 13 14.24 4.46 0.38
N ASN A 14 13.50 4.01 -0.64
CA ASN A 14 12.93 4.89 -1.65
C ASN A 14 11.42 4.66 -1.77
N ASN A 15 10.66 5.44 -0.99
CA ASN A 15 9.21 5.47 -1.10
C ASN A 15 8.81 5.82 -2.55
N PHE A 16 7.69 5.28 -3.04
CA PHE A 16 7.18 5.47 -4.41
C PHE A 16 7.88 4.70 -5.53
N THR A 17 8.87 3.88 -5.20
CA THR A 17 9.37 2.89 -6.17
C THR A 17 8.53 1.63 -6.09
N PRO A 18 8.13 1.02 -7.22
CA PRO A 18 7.43 -0.26 -7.19
C PRO A 18 8.30 -1.33 -6.54
N SER A 19 7.78 -1.96 -5.50
CA SER A 19 8.47 -3.03 -4.78
C SER A 19 8.49 -4.37 -5.52
N THR A 20 7.73 -4.48 -6.61
CA THR A 20 7.61 -5.69 -7.42
C THR A 20 7.66 -5.33 -8.89
N ASN A 21 8.17 -6.24 -9.72
CA ASN A 21 8.13 -6.14 -11.17
C ASN A 21 6.79 -6.61 -11.76
N ASN A 22 5.74 -6.80 -10.95
CA ASN A 22 4.45 -7.35 -11.39
C ASN A 22 3.84 -6.57 -12.57
N SER A 23 3.98 -5.25 -12.57
CA SER A 23 3.50 -4.40 -13.68
C SER A 23 4.28 -4.64 -14.97
N LEU A 24 5.60 -4.81 -14.89
CA LEU A 24 6.45 -5.17 -16.02
C LEU A 24 6.11 -6.56 -16.55
N GLU A 25 5.97 -7.55 -15.66
CA GLU A 25 5.60 -8.92 -16.06
C GLU A 25 4.20 -9.01 -16.67
N ALA A 26 3.23 -8.26 -16.12
CA ALA A 26 1.91 -8.16 -16.70
C ALA A 26 1.95 -7.54 -18.10
N THR A 27 2.75 -6.48 -18.29
CA THR A 27 2.94 -5.84 -19.60
C THR A 27 3.61 -6.79 -20.60
N ASN A 28 4.67 -7.48 -20.17
CA ASN A 28 5.36 -8.49 -20.97
C ASN A 28 4.41 -9.61 -21.39
N ARG A 29 3.52 -10.03 -20.49
CA ARG A 29 2.51 -11.04 -20.78
C ARG A 29 1.52 -10.56 -21.84
N VAL A 30 1.01 -9.33 -21.74
CA VAL A 30 0.13 -8.74 -22.77
C VAL A 30 0.81 -8.71 -24.14
N ILE A 31 2.07 -8.26 -24.21
CA ILE A 31 2.83 -8.27 -25.46
C ILE A 31 2.96 -9.69 -26.02
N LYS A 32 3.29 -10.66 -25.18
CA LYS A 32 3.46 -12.06 -25.56
C LYS A 32 2.16 -12.72 -26.02
N ASP A 33 1.07 -12.49 -25.30
CA ASP A 33 -0.18 -13.22 -25.50
C ASP A 33 -1.07 -12.55 -26.56
N GLU A 34 -1.05 -11.22 -26.69
CA GLU A 34 -1.95 -10.48 -27.60
C GLU A 34 -1.28 -9.97 -28.88
N HIS A 35 0.03 -9.73 -28.87
CA HIS A 35 0.70 -9.01 -29.97
C HIS A 35 1.70 -9.87 -30.73
N THR A 36 2.57 -10.59 -30.01
CA THR A 36 3.58 -11.43 -30.65
C THR A 36 3.19 -12.90 -30.70
N PHE A 37 2.14 -13.31 -29.97
CA PHE A 37 1.73 -14.71 -29.79
C PHE A 37 2.89 -15.64 -29.38
N ARG A 38 3.87 -15.10 -28.65
CA ARG A 38 5.12 -15.76 -28.22
C ARG A 38 6.00 -16.24 -29.38
N GLU A 39 5.80 -15.71 -30.57
CA GLU A 39 6.59 -16.02 -31.76
C GLU A 39 7.75 -15.05 -31.95
N ARG A 40 8.78 -15.50 -32.68
CA ARG A 40 9.86 -14.63 -33.15
C ARG A 40 9.44 -13.97 -34.45
N HIS A 41 9.55 -12.64 -34.50
CA HIS A 41 9.16 -11.84 -35.67
C HIS A 41 10.39 -11.31 -36.40
N SER A 42 10.28 -11.14 -37.72
CA SER A 42 11.27 -10.37 -38.48
C SER A 42 11.28 -8.92 -38.02
N LEU A 43 12.37 -8.19 -38.29
CA LEU A 43 12.50 -6.80 -37.87
C LEU A 43 11.38 -5.91 -38.44
N SER A 44 11.01 -6.11 -39.71
CA SER A 44 9.91 -5.36 -40.33
C SER A 44 8.57 -5.62 -39.64
N ARG A 45 8.26 -6.89 -39.34
CA ARG A 45 7.04 -7.27 -38.63
C ARG A 45 7.03 -6.74 -37.20
N PHE A 46 8.18 -6.76 -36.53
CA PHE A 46 8.33 -6.18 -35.18
C PHE A 46 7.96 -4.69 -35.14
N PHE A 47 8.41 -3.88 -36.10
CA PHE A 47 8.04 -2.45 -36.14
C PHE A 47 6.54 -2.22 -36.32
N ILE A 48 5.89 -3.05 -37.15
CA ILE A 48 4.43 -3.00 -37.32
C ILE A 48 3.74 -3.27 -35.98
N ILE A 49 4.12 -4.36 -35.31
CA ILE A 49 3.54 -4.74 -34.00
C ILE A 49 3.81 -3.66 -32.94
N ALA A 50 5.04 -3.14 -32.86
CA ALA A 50 5.39 -2.08 -31.91
C ALA A 50 4.54 -0.81 -32.14
N ASN A 51 4.36 -0.41 -33.40
CA ASN A 51 3.51 0.73 -33.75
C ASN A 51 2.04 0.47 -33.40
N GLU A 52 1.52 -0.75 -33.63
CA GLU A 52 0.16 -1.13 -33.22
C GLU A 52 -0.04 -1.04 -31.70
N ILE A 53 0.92 -1.54 -30.91
CA ILE A 53 0.90 -1.46 -29.44
C ILE A 53 0.83 -0.01 -28.98
N VAL A 54 1.76 0.83 -29.45
CA VAL A 54 1.84 2.24 -29.06
C VAL A 54 0.56 2.98 -29.48
N ASN A 55 0.06 2.75 -30.69
CA ASN A 55 -1.18 3.36 -31.15
C ASN A 55 -2.40 2.93 -30.31
N LYS A 56 -2.56 1.64 -30.03
CA LYS A 56 -3.64 1.11 -29.19
C LYS A 56 -3.59 1.74 -27.79
N TRP A 57 -2.42 1.76 -27.17
CA TRP A 57 -2.24 2.31 -25.83
C TRP A 57 -2.43 3.83 -25.76
N SER A 58 -1.99 4.56 -26.78
CA SER A 58 -2.17 6.01 -26.89
C SER A 58 -3.64 6.38 -27.11
N LYS A 59 -4.30 5.74 -28.08
CA LYS A 59 -5.73 6.00 -28.38
C LYS A 59 -6.63 5.66 -27.20
N SER A 60 -6.45 4.50 -26.58
CA SER A 60 -7.28 4.07 -25.43
C SER A 60 -7.17 4.97 -24.20
N ARG A 61 -6.09 5.76 -24.06
CA ARG A 61 -5.88 6.67 -22.92
C ARG A 61 -6.12 8.14 -23.27
N ASN A 62 -6.61 8.42 -24.48
CA ASN A 62 -6.95 9.76 -24.89
C ASN A 62 -8.30 10.17 -24.27
N GLN A 63 -8.29 11.23 -23.44
CA GLN A 63 -9.46 11.72 -22.71
C GLN A 63 -10.61 12.18 -23.61
N ASN A 64 -10.37 12.47 -24.89
CA ASN A 64 -11.38 12.90 -25.85
C ASN A 64 -12.15 11.73 -26.49
N GLN A 65 -11.87 10.48 -26.11
CA GLN A 65 -12.61 9.30 -26.57
C GLN A 65 -13.90 9.08 -25.78
N ILE A 66 -14.82 8.29 -26.34
CA ILE A 66 -16.10 7.96 -25.69
C ILE A 66 -15.89 7.16 -24.38
N ASP A 67 -14.88 6.27 -24.36
CA ASP A 67 -14.57 5.42 -23.20
C ASP A 67 -13.05 5.35 -22.96
N PRO A 68 -12.46 6.40 -22.35
CA PRO A 68 -11.03 6.45 -22.11
C PRO A 68 -10.63 5.62 -20.89
N ILE A 69 -9.53 4.86 -21.02
CA ILE A 69 -8.85 4.25 -19.89
C ILE A 69 -8.19 5.36 -19.06
N LEU A 70 -8.76 5.65 -17.90
CA LEU A 70 -8.25 6.66 -16.98
C LEU A 70 -7.14 6.09 -16.09
N PHE A 71 -6.13 6.92 -15.80
CA PHE A 71 -5.14 6.61 -14.79
C PHE A 71 -5.73 6.82 -13.40
N SER A 72 -5.55 5.82 -12.53
CA SER A 72 -5.89 5.99 -11.11
C SER A 72 -4.93 7.00 -10.48
N THR A 73 -5.46 8.15 -10.09
CA THR A 73 -4.70 9.22 -9.41
C THR A 73 -4.74 9.08 -7.89
N GLU A 74 -5.64 8.24 -7.38
CA GLU A 74 -5.77 7.94 -5.97
C GLU A 74 -5.68 6.43 -5.71
N PRO A 75 -5.21 6.02 -4.52
CA PRO A 75 -5.20 4.61 -4.15
C PRO A 75 -6.63 4.10 -3.91
N THR A 76 -6.95 2.93 -4.45
CA THR A 76 -8.20 2.23 -4.14
C THR A 76 -8.13 1.61 -2.75
N ILE A 77 -9.08 1.95 -1.88
CA ILE A 77 -9.12 1.45 -0.50
C ILE A 77 -10.14 0.33 -0.38
N SER A 78 -9.67 -0.90 -0.18
CA SER A 78 -10.55 -2.05 0.04
C SER A 78 -11.32 -1.98 1.36
N LEU A 79 -12.48 -2.62 1.42
CA LEU A 79 -13.29 -2.70 2.65
C LEU A 79 -12.50 -3.29 3.83
N LYS A 80 -11.66 -4.29 3.57
CA LYS A 80 -10.77 -4.88 4.57
C LYS A 80 -9.81 -3.83 5.16
N LYS A 81 -9.18 -3.01 4.32
CA LYS A 81 -8.29 -1.93 4.80
C LYS A 81 -9.05 -0.89 5.62
N TRP A 82 -10.26 -0.52 5.21
CA TRP A 82 -11.12 0.36 6.00
C TRP A 82 -11.42 -0.22 7.38
N THR A 83 -11.72 -1.51 7.45
CA THR A 83 -12.00 -2.23 8.70
C THR A 83 -10.77 -2.26 9.61
N ASP A 84 -9.61 -2.68 9.06
CA ASP A 84 -8.34 -2.72 9.80
C ASP A 84 -7.92 -1.33 10.31
N ALA A 85 -8.14 -0.30 9.50
CA ALA A 85 -7.87 1.10 9.85
C ALA A 85 -8.80 1.61 10.94
N TYR A 86 -10.08 1.24 10.89
CA TYR A 86 -11.06 1.60 11.91
C TYR A 86 -10.71 0.97 13.27
N HIS A 87 -10.34 -0.31 13.28
CA HIS A 87 -9.84 -0.98 14.49
C HIS A 87 -8.57 -0.34 15.03
N PHE A 88 -7.60 -0.04 14.17
CA PHE A 88 -6.41 0.70 14.58
C PHE A 88 -6.76 2.08 15.15
N ALA A 89 -7.64 2.83 14.50
CA ALA A 89 -8.08 4.14 14.98
C ALA A 89 -8.70 4.08 16.38
N LYS A 90 -9.45 3.00 16.68
CA LYS A 90 -10.05 2.73 18.00
C LYS A 90 -9.10 2.13 19.04
N SER A 91 -7.93 1.64 18.64
CA SER A 91 -6.97 1.05 19.58
C SER A 91 -6.44 2.08 20.58
N SER A 92 -5.94 1.63 21.73
CA SER A 92 -5.29 2.46 22.76
C SER A 92 -3.87 2.92 22.39
N LYS A 93 -3.33 2.48 21.24
CA LYS A 93 -1.96 2.81 20.83
C LYS A 93 -1.71 4.32 20.83
N SER A 94 -0.68 4.73 21.55
CA SER A 94 -0.25 6.12 21.62
C SER A 94 0.32 6.58 20.29
N VAL A 95 0.18 7.88 20.04
CA VAL A 95 0.67 8.53 18.84
C VAL A 95 1.36 9.81 19.26
N LEU A 96 2.65 9.93 18.92
CA LEU A 96 3.38 11.16 19.13
C LEU A 96 3.40 11.96 17.84
N GLN A 97 2.91 13.19 17.93
CA GLN A 97 2.86 14.14 16.83
C GLN A 97 4.09 15.05 16.89
N ILE A 98 4.79 15.18 15.76
CA ILE A 98 5.94 16.07 15.59
C ILE A 98 5.75 16.83 14.28
N SER A 99 6.07 18.13 14.26
CA SER A 99 6.06 18.90 13.02
C SER A 99 7.03 18.27 12.02
N SER A 100 6.56 18.05 10.79
CA SER A 100 7.43 17.51 9.75
C SER A 100 8.44 18.58 9.32
N LYS A 101 9.58 18.14 8.78
CA LYS A 101 10.55 19.07 8.15
C LYS A 101 9.95 19.77 6.93
N THR A 102 9.00 19.12 6.26
CA THR A 102 8.30 19.68 5.11
C THR A 102 7.15 20.57 5.57
N LYS A 103 7.17 21.84 5.14
CA LYS A 103 6.12 22.81 5.47
C LYS A 103 4.75 22.28 5.03
N GLY A 104 3.76 22.38 5.91
CA GLY A 104 2.40 21.91 5.64
C GLY A 104 2.19 20.41 5.87
N PHE A 105 3.19 19.68 6.37
CA PHE A 105 3.06 18.27 6.74
C PHE A 105 3.32 18.05 8.23
N THR A 106 2.71 16.99 8.78
CA THR A 106 2.89 16.57 10.16
C THR A 106 3.28 15.10 10.21
N ASP A 107 4.27 14.78 11.04
CA ASP A 107 4.74 13.42 11.27
C ASP A 107 4.09 12.85 12.53
N TYR A 108 3.54 11.63 12.42
CA TYR A 108 2.90 10.88 13.49
C TYR A 108 3.67 9.58 13.68
N TYR A 109 4.13 9.34 14.90
CA TYR A 109 4.91 8.17 15.26
C TYR A 109 4.05 7.21 16.09
N ILE A 110 3.96 5.96 15.65
CA ILE A 110 3.07 4.93 16.19
C ILE A 110 3.92 3.70 16.55
N PRO A 111 3.74 3.08 17.72
CA PRO A 111 4.44 1.84 18.06
C PRO A 111 3.94 0.66 17.22
N ALA A 112 4.86 -0.13 16.68
CA ALA A 112 4.56 -1.33 15.91
C ALA A 112 4.22 -2.53 16.82
N GLY A 113 3.76 -3.62 16.21
CA GLY A 113 3.45 -4.86 16.93
C GLY A 113 2.42 -4.67 18.05
N GLU A 114 2.70 -5.29 19.20
CA GLU A 114 1.85 -5.25 20.40
C GLU A 114 2.13 -4.06 21.31
N ALA A 115 3.25 -3.35 21.12
CA ALA A 115 3.61 -2.20 21.95
C ALA A 115 2.53 -1.11 21.90
N GLU A 116 2.04 -0.66 23.05
CA GLU A 116 0.96 0.33 23.12
C GLU A 116 1.49 1.76 23.16
N ASN A 117 2.68 1.97 23.68
CA ASN A 117 3.24 3.30 23.91
C ASN A 117 4.54 3.50 23.14
N ILE A 118 4.83 4.75 22.81
CA ILE A 118 6.09 5.21 22.21
C ILE A 118 6.55 6.48 22.91
N THR A 119 7.86 6.61 23.09
CA THR A 119 8.51 7.73 23.78
C THR A 119 9.32 8.60 22.81
N ASN A 120 9.57 9.85 23.20
CA ASN A 120 10.43 10.76 22.43
C ASN A 120 11.86 10.22 22.26
N ASN A 121 12.39 9.50 23.27
CA ASN A 121 13.72 8.91 23.20
C ASN A 121 13.83 7.81 22.13
N GLU A 122 12.79 6.98 21.99
CA GLU A 122 12.72 5.97 20.93
C GLU A 122 12.63 6.61 19.55
N ILE A 123 11.86 7.69 19.41
CA ILE A 123 11.76 8.45 18.16
C ILE A 123 13.11 9.10 17.80
N GLN A 124 13.82 9.67 18.77
CA GLN A 124 15.16 10.20 18.56
C GLN A 124 16.14 9.10 18.11
N LYS A 125 16.08 7.92 18.75
CA LYS A 125 16.90 6.76 18.36
C LYS A 125 16.60 6.31 16.93
N TYR A 126 15.32 6.22 16.56
CA TYR A 126 14.87 5.91 15.20
C TYR A 126 15.39 6.94 14.19
N ASN A 127 15.22 8.24 14.48
CA ASN A 127 15.62 9.32 13.57
C ASN A 127 17.14 9.41 13.37
N ARG A 128 17.95 8.95 14.32
CA ARG A 128 19.42 8.90 14.17
C ARG A 128 19.87 7.94 13.06
N LYS A 129 19.05 6.92 12.72
CA LYS A 129 19.35 5.92 11.68
C LYS A 129 20.75 5.30 11.80
N LYS A 130 21.16 4.97 13.03
CA LYS A 130 22.44 4.31 13.32
C LYS A 130 22.20 2.90 13.83
N TRP A 131 22.81 1.92 13.18
CA TRP A 131 22.79 0.51 13.57
C TRP A 131 24.14 -0.15 13.23
N THR A 132 24.52 -1.16 14.00
CA THR A 132 25.77 -1.92 13.81
C THR A 132 25.52 -3.35 13.33
N SER A 133 24.28 -3.84 13.43
CA SER A 133 23.85 -5.16 12.96
C SER A 133 22.49 -5.09 12.24
N PHE A 134 22.20 -6.14 11.47
CA PHE A 134 20.91 -6.29 10.78
C PHE A 134 19.73 -6.43 11.75
N ASP A 135 19.90 -7.18 12.86
CA ASP A 135 18.84 -7.30 13.87
C ASP A 135 18.53 -5.96 14.53
N GLN A 136 19.56 -5.17 14.84
CA GLN A 136 19.35 -3.83 15.37
C GLN A 136 18.62 -2.93 14.37
N PHE A 137 18.97 -3.02 13.07
CA PHE A 137 18.22 -2.33 12.03
C PHE A 137 16.75 -2.77 12.01
N LYS A 138 16.49 -4.08 12.03
CA LYS A 138 15.13 -4.65 11.98
C LYS A 138 14.28 -4.14 13.13
N ASP A 139 14.82 -4.20 14.35
CA ASP A 139 14.12 -3.77 15.56
C ASP A 139 13.83 -2.26 15.54
N LEU A 140 14.78 -1.45 15.08
CA LEU A 140 14.60 0.00 14.96
C LEU A 140 13.60 0.38 13.85
N GLN A 141 13.80 -0.16 12.65
CA GLN A 141 13.06 0.26 11.45
C GLN A 141 11.61 -0.24 11.47
N PHE A 142 11.38 -1.45 12.00
CA PHE A 142 10.04 -2.06 12.05
C PHE A 142 9.39 -1.99 13.43
N GLY A 143 10.06 -1.40 14.42
CA GLY A 143 9.49 -1.11 15.74
C GLY A 143 8.58 0.12 15.78
N ILE A 144 8.71 1.03 14.80
CA ILE A 144 7.97 2.29 14.76
C ILE A 144 7.39 2.52 13.36
N TRP A 145 6.09 2.80 13.30
CA TRP A 145 5.44 3.31 12.11
C TRP A 145 5.42 4.84 12.13
N LYS A 146 6.14 5.44 11.18
CA LYS A 146 6.07 6.87 10.89
C LYS A 146 5.04 7.10 9.80
N VAL A 147 4.02 7.90 10.09
CA VAL A 147 3.00 8.36 9.15
C VAL A 147 3.16 9.85 8.94
N THR A 148 3.24 10.31 7.69
CA THR A 148 3.31 11.73 7.37
C THR A 148 2.03 12.13 6.64
N LEU A 149 1.28 13.10 7.16
CA LEU A 149 0.05 13.60 6.54
C LEU A 149 0.17 15.09 6.21
N SER A 150 -0.50 15.51 5.14
CA SER A 150 -0.70 16.93 4.83
C SER A 150 -1.62 17.57 5.89
N GLY A 151 -1.40 18.86 6.16
CA GLY A 151 -2.31 19.67 6.96
C GLY A 151 -3.64 19.95 6.25
N ASN A 152 -3.72 19.71 4.94
CA ASN A 152 -4.98 19.74 4.20
C ASN A 152 -5.72 18.41 4.37
N ALA A 153 -6.83 18.44 5.12
CA ALA A 153 -7.66 17.28 5.41
C ALA A 153 -8.11 16.54 4.14
N SER A 154 -8.41 17.24 3.04
CA SER A 154 -8.89 16.61 1.80
C SER A 154 -7.82 15.76 1.09
N GLN A 155 -6.53 15.99 1.39
CA GLN A 155 -5.40 15.33 0.74
C GLN A 155 -4.81 14.19 1.59
N TRP A 156 -5.51 13.73 2.62
CA TRP A 156 -5.01 12.70 3.54
C TRP A 156 -4.61 11.39 2.84
N LYS A 157 -5.22 11.07 1.69
CA LYS A 157 -4.90 9.87 0.88
C LYS A 157 -3.47 9.90 0.31
N ASN A 158 -2.88 11.09 0.16
CA ASN A 158 -1.49 11.28 -0.27
C ASN A 158 -0.50 11.14 0.89
N GLY A 159 -0.97 10.70 2.06
CA GLY A 159 -0.16 10.43 3.23
C GLY A 159 0.88 9.35 2.99
N LEU A 160 2.00 9.43 3.71
CA LEU A 160 3.11 8.49 3.62
C LEU A 160 3.16 7.61 4.84
N CYS A 161 3.64 6.37 4.68
CA CYS A 161 3.94 5.51 5.82
C CYS A 161 5.14 4.61 5.52
N ASN A 162 5.96 4.32 6.53
CA ASN A 162 7.11 3.42 6.42
C ASN A 162 6.77 1.94 6.66
N CYS A 163 5.49 1.54 6.65
CA CYS A 163 5.11 0.15 6.89
C CYS A 163 5.10 -0.69 5.61
N PRO A 164 5.34 -2.02 5.68
CA PRO A 164 5.37 -2.89 4.50
C PRO A 164 4.10 -2.89 3.64
N SER A 165 2.92 -2.73 4.26
CA SER A 165 1.67 -2.64 3.50
C SER A 165 1.59 -1.37 2.64
N PHE A 166 2.20 -0.27 3.10
CA PHE A 166 2.23 0.98 2.35
C PHE A 166 3.16 0.87 1.14
N PHE A 167 4.34 0.27 1.29
CA PHE A 167 5.28 0.14 0.19
C PHE A 167 4.70 -0.61 -1.02
N LYS A 168 3.83 -1.60 -0.77
CA LYS A 168 3.20 -2.40 -1.82
C LYS A 168 1.99 -1.74 -2.49
N GLU A 169 1.21 -0.99 -1.74
CA GLU A 169 -0.13 -0.56 -2.17
C GLU A 169 -0.30 0.97 -2.17
N PHE A 170 0.72 1.72 -1.75
CA PHE A 170 0.70 3.17 -1.54
C PHE A 170 -0.43 3.67 -0.61
N ILE A 171 -1.05 2.75 0.14
CA ILE A 171 -2.04 3.04 1.17
C ILE A 171 -2.06 1.92 2.21
N CYS A 172 -2.16 2.29 3.48
CA CYS A 172 -2.16 1.33 4.59
C CYS A 172 -3.13 1.73 5.70
N LYS A 173 -3.39 0.80 6.62
CA LYS A 173 -4.27 1.03 7.77
C LYS A 173 -3.81 2.19 8.67
N HIS A 174 -2.51 2.48 8.72
CA HIS A 174 -1.99 3.56 9.57
C HIS A 174 -2.31 4.94 8.98
N VAL A 175 -2.13 5.15 7.68
CA VAL A 175 -2.53 6.40 7.00
C VAL A 175 -4.04 6.63 7.16
N ILE A 176 -4.83 5.62 6.83
CA ILE A 176 -6.29 5.70 6.92
C ILE A 176 -6.75 5.90 8.37
N GLY A 177 -6.22 5.14 9.32
CA GLY A 177 -6.66 5.24 10.70
C GLY A 177 -6.20 6.52 11.38
N MET A 178 -5.06 7.10 11.00
CA MET A 178 -4.70 8.45 11.43
C MET A 178 -5.66 9.49 10.85
N ALA A 179 -6.04 9.38 9.58
CA ALA A 179 -7.06 10.25 8.99
C ALA A 179 -8.42 10.13 9.71
N ILE A 180 -8.80 8.92 10.16
CA ILE A 180 -10.00 8.70 11.00
C ILE A 180 -9.85 9.38 12.36
N ARG A 181 -8.72 9.18 13.07
CA ARG A 181 -8.47 9.81 14.39
C ARG A 181 -8.50 11.34 14.33
N LEU A 182 -7.94 11.91 13.26
CA LEU A 182 -7.92 13.35 12.99
C LEU A 182 -9.23 13.89 12.40
N LYS A 183 -10.23 13.03 12.17
CA LYS A 183 -11.53 13.37 11.56
C LYS A 183 -11.43 13.93 10.13
N PHE A 184 -10.36 13.62 9.41
CA PHE A 184 -10.19 13.98 7.99
C PHE A 184 -11.06 13.13 7.06
N CYS A 185 -11.44 11.94 7.49
CA CYS A 185 -12.36 11.08 6.76
C CYS A 185 -13.31 10.32 7.68
N LYS A 186 -14.44 9.87 7.12
CA LYS A 186 -15.38 8.98 7.78
C LYS A 186 -15.29 7.59 7.15
N PRO A 187 -15.06 6.53 7.93
CA PRO A 187 -15.06 5.18 7.38
C PRO A 187 -16.49 4.81 6.92
N PRO A 188 -16.63 4.02 5.85
CA PRO A 188 -17.94 3.54 5.39
C PRO A 188 -18.63 2.72 6.49
N SER A 189 -19.96 2.70 6.50
CA SER A 189 -20.76 1.96 7.50
C SER A 189 -20.37 0.49 7.56
N SER A 190 -20.25 -0.15 6.39
CA SER A 190 -19.85 -1.56 6.27
C SER A 190 -18.48 -1.89 6.86
N ALA A 191 -17.58 -0.92 7.04
CA ALA A 191 -16.29 -1.12 7.69
C ALA A 191 -16.37 -1.01 9.22
N LYS A 192 -17.44 -0.42 9.75
CA LYS A 192 -17.76 -0.37 11.18
C LYS A 192 -18.48 -1.63 11.63
N ASP A 193 -19.15 -2.29 10.69
CA ASP A 193 -19.88 -3.54 10.89
C ASP A 193 -18.89 -4.69 11.06
N ILE A 194 -18.50 -4.94 12.29
CA ILE A 194 -17.71 -6.11 12.66
C ILE A 194 -18.70 -7.25 12.89
N PRO A 195 -18.61 -8.40 12.20
CA PRO A 195 -19.23 -9.61 12.73
C PRO A 195 -18.48 -9.98 14.01
N LEU A 196 -19.15 -9.82 15.16
CA LEU A 196 -18.70 -10.34 16.44
C LEU A 196 -18.33 -11.84 16.29
N GLY A 197 -17.05 -12.18 16.49
CA GLY A 197 -16.65 -13.53 16.89
C GLY A 197 -16.57 -14.65 15.83
N GLY A 198 -16.47 -14.36 14.53
CA GLY A 198 -16.49 -15.41 13.50
C GLY A 198 -15.17 -15.68 12.76
N LYS A 199 -14.08 -16.12 13.41
CA LYS A 199 -12.93 -16.64 12.64
C LYS A 199 -13.36 -17.98 12.02
N ARG A 200 -13.54 -18.05 10.69
CA ARG A 200 -13.79 -19.34 9.99
C ARG A 200 -12.70 -20.34 10.38
N LYS A 201 -13.08 -21.53 10.82
CA LYS A 201 -12.12 -22.62 11.11
C LYS A 201 -11.25 -22.84 9.87
N ARG A 202 -9.95 -23.02 10.09
CA ARG A 202 -9.00 -23.34 9.02
C ARG A 202 -9.41 -24.68 8.42
N GLY A 203 -9.74 -24.71 7.13
CA GLY A 203 -10.19 -25.91 6.43
C GLY A 203 -11.11 -25.58 5.25
N GLN A 204 -11.29 -26.55 4.37
CA GLN A 204 -12.20 -26.43 3.23
C GLN A 204 -13.66 -26.38 3.72
N PRO A 205 -14.51 -25.51 3.15
CA PRO A 205 -15.94 -25.49 3.46
C PRO A 205 -16.59 -26.85 3.13
N ARG A 206 -17.57 -27.27 3.94
CA ARG A 206 -18.41 -28.42 3.57
C ARG A 206 -19.14 -28.14 2.25
N LYS A 207 -19.22 -29.14 1.38
CA LYS A 207 -20.07 -29.08 0.18
C LYS A 207 -21.53 -28.86 0.60
N ALA A 208 -22.27 -28.08 -0.18
CA ALA A 208 -23.68 -27.82 0.06
C ALA A 208 -24.45 -29.16 0.13
N THR A 209 -25.26 -29.33 1.17
CA THR A 209 -26.23 -30.43 1.25
C THR A 209 -27.37 -30.16 0.26
N LYS A 210 -27.86 -31.21 -0.40
CA LYS A 210 -29.03 -31.12 -1.29
C LYS A 210 -30.22 -30.53 -0.51
N ALA A 211 -31.02 -29.71 -1.18
CA ALA A 211 -32.25 -29.18 -0.61
C ALA A 211 -33.15 -30.32 -0.14
N LEU A 212 -33.80 -30.13 1.01
CA LEU A 212 -34.76 -31.09 1.55
C LEU A 212 -35.94 -31.17 0.55
N LEU A 213 -36.10 -32.31 -0.11
CA LEU A 213 -37.32 -32.61 -0.84
C LEU A 213 -38.31 -33.13 0.20
N VAL A 214 -39.28 -32.29 0.58
CA VAL A 214 -40.45 -32.75 1.35
C VAL A 214 -41.30 -33.58 0.39
N GLN A 215 -41.47 -34.87 0.69
CA GLN A 215 -42.45 -35.75 0.03
C GLN A 215 -43.79 -35.68 0.74
#